data_AF-A0A6M2D4B2-F1
#
_entry.id   AF-A0A6M2D4B2-F1
#
_cell.length_a   1.000
_cell.length_b   1.000
_cell.length_c   1.000
_cell.angle_alpha   90.00
_cell.angle_beta   90.00
_cell.angle_gamma   90.00
#
_symmetry.space_group_name_H-M   'P 1'
#
loop_
_entity.id
_entity.type
_entity.pdbx_description
1 polymer ?
#
loop_
_entity_poly.entity_id
_entity_poly.type
_entity_poly.pdbx_seq_one_letter_code
_entity_poly.pdbx_strand_id
1 'polypeptide(L)'
;MPPTLGHRYTLVGFSDELNWRTLSFVDPIPSYRVCQACGIVSRMTALLPCLHSFCKKCYEQCRTDEGCCCPHDGQQACREDVDWREYPVDQLLKRKVKCWNEDQGCEIVVAASQLGKHFSKECDKHSTSCSKCSTVILCSDICMHIQSKCRDHVIPVESWSPITSTDGQGAVMNALNENINARAEEMKERFDQVANANNAQAIRLNEVYHCLNIIKEAAVEIQRRNNTLDNLASSIEAIREILIEHAEKLHKFEGAINKANETLKSGLESMKLAVEKTEKATADFVQMQLREFASKGGTLNKLLRKEFDIATKTICTNCTETVASILQEKFGKLTDSLEIILDKILALSTMDIRRHEFFETSSHTI
;
A
#
# COMPACT_ATOMS: atom_id res chain seq x y z
N MET A 1 -44.47 -2.62 0.27
CA MET A 1 -43.40 -2.65 -0.74
C MET A 1 -43.27 -1.25 -1.31
N PRO A 2 -42.07 -0.62 -1.30
CA PRO A 2 -41.88 0.63 -2.02
C PRO A 2 -42.07 0.37 -3.53
N PRO A 3 -42.55 1.36 -4.29
CA PRO A 3 -42.78 1.19 -5.71
C PRO A 3 -41.46 0.85 -6.41
N THR A 4 -41.51 -0.04 -7.40
CA THR A 4 -40.40 -0.34 -8.31
C THR A 4 -40.04 0.93 -9.09
N LEU A 5 -39.24 1.80 -8.46
CA LEU A 5 -38.54 2.87 -9.13
C LEU A 5 -37.77 2.18 -10.25
N GLY A 6 -38.08 2.53 -11.50
CA GLY A 6 -37.53 1.89 -12.69
C GLY A 6 -36.01 1.90 -12.69
N HIS A 7 -35.40 1.35 -13.73
CA HIS A 7 -33.95 1.29 -13.93
C HIS A 7 -33.28 2.68 -14.11
N ARG A 8 -33.70 3.69 -13.36
CA ARG A 8 -33.30 5.09 -13.40
C ARG A 8 -32.32 5.36 -12.27
N TYR A 9 -31.08 5.69 -12.62
CA TYR A 9 -30.02 5.93 -11.66
C TYR A 9 -29.29 7.24 -11.96
N THR A 10 -29.00 8.01 -10.92
CA THR A 10 -28.12 9.18 -11.03
C THR A 10 -26.67 8.73 -10.89
N LEU A 11 -25.81 9.20 -11.80
CA LEU A 11 -24.41 8.78 -11.87
C LEU A 11 -23.45 9.84 -11.31
N VAL A 12 -22.37 9.41 -10.66
CA VAL A 12 -21.29 10.31 -10.20
C VAL A 12 -19.92 9.66 -10.38
N GLY A 13 -18.99 10.39 -11.00
CA GLY A 13 -17.58 10.02 -11.15
C GLY A 13 -17.23 9.24 -12.42
N PHE A 14 -18.14 9.14 -13.40
CA PHE A 14 -17.92 8.34 -14.62
C PHE A 14 -17.54 9.17 -15.85
N SER A 15 -18.20 10.31 -16.06
CA SER A 15 -17.86 11.30 -17.11
C SER A 15 -18.57 12.61 -16.81
N ASP A 16 -17.99 13.73 -17.21
CA ASP A 16 -18.57 15.06 -16.91
C ASP A 16 -19.95 15.26 -17.55
N GLU A 17 -20.18 14.66 -18.71
CA GLU A 17 -21.44 14.73 -19.44
C GLU A 17 -22.59 14.00 -18.73
N LEU A 18 -22.29 12.91 -18.02
CA LEU A 18 -23.28 12.06 -17.34
C LEU A 18 -23.39 12.33 -15.84
N ASN A 19 -22.39 12.98 -15.24
CA ASN A 19 -22.36 13.27 -13.81
C ASN A 19 -23.60 14.08 -13.40
N TRP A 20 -24.25 13.65 -12.31
CA TRP A 20 -25.47 14.24 -11.75
C TRP A 20 -26.70 14.20 -12.66
N ARG A 21 -26.65 13.45 -13.76
CA ARG A 21 -27.82 13.16 -14.58
C ARG A 21 -28.41 11.80 -14.21
N THR A 22 -29.74 11.72 -14.23
CA THR A 22 -30.46 10.45 -14.11
C THR A 22 -30.55 9.80 -15.48
N LEU A 23 -30.13 8.54 -15.59
CA LEU A 23 -30.20 7.75 -16.81
C LEU A 23 -31.15 6.58 -16.61
N SER A 24 -32.01 6.31 -17.60
CA SER A 24 -32.85 5.11 -17.68
C SER A 24 -32.06 3.97 -18.33
N PHE A 25 -31.55 3.03 -17.56
CA PHE A 25 -30.87 1.84 -18.06
C PHE A 25 -31.88 0.82 -18.59
N VAL A 26 -31.49 0.08 -19.63
CA VAL A 26 -32.32 -1.04 -20.12
C VAL A 26 -32.28 -2.19 -19.12
N ASP A 27 -31.07 -2.56 -18.71
CA ASP A 27 -30.83 -3.58 -17.69
C ASP A 27 -30.54 -2.93 -16.33
N PRO A 28 -31.08 -3.46 -15.22
CA PRO A 28 -30.84 -2.92 -13.89
C PRO A 28 -29.35 -2.88 -13.55
N ILE A 29 -28.95 -1.83 -12.84
CA ILE A 29 -27.63 -1.81 -12.21
C ILE A 29 -27.68 -2.74 -10.99
N PRO A 30 -26.69 -3.63 -10.80
CA PRO A 30 -26.66 -4.50 -9.63
C PRO A 30 -26.76 -3.69 -8.33
N SER A 31 -27.61 -4.12 -7.40
CA SER A 31 -27.96 -3.35 -6.19
C SER A 31 -26.73 -2.96 -5.35
N TYR A 32 -25.72 -3.83 -5.27
CA TYR A 32 -24.46 -3.57 -4.55
C TYR A 32 -23.59 -2.46 -5.17
N ARG A 33 -23.94 -1.94 -6.35
CA ARG A 33 -23.31 -0.76 -6.98
C ARG A 33 -24.10 0.52 -6.74
N VAL A 34 -25.31 0.41 -6.20
CA VAL A 34 -26.19 1.54 -5.91
C VAL A 34 -26.02 1.89 -4.43
N CYS A 35 -25.82 3.17 -4.13
CA CYS A 35 -25.82 3.62 -2.75
C CYS A 35 -27.21 3.37 -2.13
N GLN A 36 -27.29 2.59 -1.07
CA GLN A 36 -28.58 2.27 -0.46
C GLN A 36 -29.12 3.42 0.39
N ALA A 37 -28.31 4.43 0.73
CA ALA A 37 -28.78 5.64 1.41
C ALA A 37 -29.43 6.65 0.45
N CYS A 38 -28.84 6.89 -0.72
CA CYS A 38 -29.27 7.97 -1.62
C CYS A 38 -29.63 7.54 -3.06
N GLY A 39 -29.51 6.25 -3.40
CA GLY A 39 -29.85 5.71 -4.71
C GLY A 39 -28.87 6.04 -5.85
N ILE A 40 -27.82 6.82 -5.57
CA ILE A 40 -26.81 7.20 -6.56
C ILE A 40 -25.88 6.04 -6.87
N VAL A 41 -25.51 5.89 -8.15
CA VAL A 41 -24.43 5.01 -8.58
C VAL A 41 -23.16 5.85 -8.70
N SER A 42 -22.20 5.56 -7.82
CA SER A 42 -20.91 6.23 -7.76
C SER A 42 -19.85 5.36 -8.40
N ARG A 43 -18.83 5.97 -9.02
CA ARG A 43 -17.62 5.25 -9.47
C ARG A 43 -16.94 4.54 -8.30
N MET A 44 -16.98 5.16 -7.11
CA MET A 44 -16.41 4.60 -5.90
C MET A 44 -17.49 4.41 -4.83
N THR A 45 -17.63 3.18 -4.35
CA THR A 45 -18.65 2.78 -3.38
C THR A 45 -18.00 1.98 -2.25
N ALA A 46 -18.29 2.34 -1.01
CA ALA A 46 -17.93 1.58 0.18
C ALA A 46 -18.91 0.42 0.34
N LEU A 47 -18.40 -0.79 0.49
CA LEU A 47 -19.17 -1.96 0.88
C LEU A 47 -18.83 -2.31 2.33
N LEU A 48 -19.84 -2.29 3.20
CA LEU A 48 -19.69 -2.65 4.60
C LEU A 48 -19.75 -4.18 4.79
N PRO A 49 -19.27 -4.72 5.94
CA PRO A 49 -19.36 -6.15 6.27
C PRO A 49 -20.79 -6.70 6.28
N CYS A 50 -21.77 -5.85 6.62
CA CYS A 50 -23.19 -6.15 6.54
C CYS A 50 -23.75 -6.21 5.10
N LEU A 51 -22.88 -6.14 4.09
CA LEU A 51 -23.18 -6.15 2.65
C LEU A 51 -23.98 -4.94 2.14
N HIS A 52 -24.07 -3.87 2.95
CA HIS A 52 -24.69 -2.63 2.55
C HIS A 52 -23.68 -1.71 1.83
N SER A 53 -24.08 -1.10 0.72
CA SER A 53 -23.25 -0.28 -0.17
C SER A 53 -23.59 1.21 -0.10
N PHE A 54 -22.57 2.06 0.06
CA PHE A 54 -22.70 3.51 0.21
C PHE A 54 -21.76 4.28 -0.70
N CYS A 55 -22.22 5.38 -1.29
CA CYS A 55 -21.31 6.31 -1.97
C CYS A 55 -20.42 7.02 -0.94
N LYS A 56 -19.27 7.55 -1.40
CA LYS A 56 -18.29 8.19 -0.51
C LYS A 56 -18.90 9.24 0.43
N LYS A 57 -19.75 10.13 -0.09
CA LYS A 57 -20.41 11.17 0.71
C LYS A 57 -21.31 10.59 1.81
N CYS A 58 -22.11 9.57 1.50
CA CYS A 58 -22.99 8.95 2.49
C CYS A 58 -22.19 8.16 3.53
N TYR A 59 -21.14 7.45 3.11
CA TYR A 59 -20.23 6.76 4.03
C TYR A 59 -19.57 7.74 5.01
N GLU A 60 -19.05 8.87 4.51
CA GLU A 60 -18.42 9.91 5.35
C GLU A 60 -19.39 10.52 6.37
N GLN A 61 -20.67 10.62 6.05
CA GLN A 61 -21.71 11.10 6.97
C GLN A 61 -22.06 10.09 8.06
N CYS A 62 -21.87 8.80 7.79
CA CYS A 62 -22.13 7.72 8.76
C CYS A 62 -20.89 7.37 9.61
N ARG A 63 -19.77 8.08 9.39
CA ARG A 63 -18.49 7.81 10.05
C ARG A 63 -18.47 8.36 11.48
N THR A 64 -18.03 7.52 12.40
CA THR A 64 -17.74 7.85 13.80
C THR A 64 -16.23 7.75 14.08
N ASP A 65 -15.82 8.07 15.30
CA ASP A 65 -14.42 7.93 15.72
C ASP A 65 -13.95 6.46 15.70
N GLU A 66 -14.85 5.53 16.01
CA GLU A 66 -14.58 4.08 16.07
C GLU A 66 -14.80 3.35 14.73
N GLY A 67 -15.38 3.98 13.72
CA GLY A 67 -15.75 3.27 12.49
C GLY A 67 -16.82 3.95 11.65
N CYS A 68 -17.70 3.15 11.05
CA CYS A 68 -18.93 3.59 10.40
C CYS A 68 -20.09 2.77 10.97
N CYS A 69 -21.16 3.43 11.40
CA CYS A 69 -22.40 2.74 11.74
C CYS A 69 -23.28 2.64 10.49
N CYS A 70 -23.65 1.44 10.09
CA CYS A 70 -24.51 1.24 8.93
C CYS A 70 -25.90 1.86 9.19
N PRO A 71 -26.36 2.83 8.37
CA PRO A 71 -27.66 3.46 8.57
C PRO A 71 -28.85 2.55 8.24
N HIS A 72 -28.62 1.37 7.62
CA HIS A 72 -29.69 0.43 7.25
C HIS A 72 -30.03 -0.54 8.38
N ASP A 73 -29.03 -1.07 9.09
CA ASP A 73 -29.22 -2.12 10.11
C ASP A 73 -28.55 -1.80 11.46
N GLY A 74 -27.88 -0.65 11.59
CA GLY A 74 -27.21 -0.22 12.81
C GLY A 74 -25.92 -0.99 13.13
N GLN A 75 -25.44 -1.86 12.24
CA GLN A 75 -24.22 -2.62 12.49
C GLN A 75 -22.98 -1.71 12.43
N GLN A 76 -22.09 -1.87 13.39
CA GLN A 76 -20.84 -1.13 13.44
C GLN A 76 -19.78 -1.83 12.57
N ALA A 77 -19.20 -1.09 11.64
CA ALA A 77 -18.09 -1.52 10.81
C ALA A 77 -16.81 -0.80 11.24
N CYS A 78 -15.76 -1.55 11.56
CA CYS A 78 -14.43 -0.98 11.74
C CYS A 78 -13.93 -0.39 10.41
N ARG A 79 -13.06 0.62 10.46
CA ARG A 79 -12.61 1.32 9.23
C ARG A 79 -11.84 0.39 8.30
N GLU A 80 -11.14 -0.57 8.86
CA GLU A 80 -10.29 -1.55 8.19
C GLU A 80 -11.12 -2.60 7.44
N ASP A 81 -12.38 -2.81 7.85
CA ASP A 81 -13.27 -3.82 7.27
C ASP A 81 -14.11 -3.28 6.10
N VAL A 82 -13.93 -2.02 5.71
CA VAL A 82 -14.67 -1.38 4.63
C VAL A 82 -13.99 -1.63 3.29
N ASP A 83 -14.66 -2.38 2.42
CA ASP A 83 -14.18 -2.70 1.08
C ASP A 83 -14.60 -1.59 0.09
N TRP A 84 -13.62 -0.81 -0.37
CA TRP A 84 -13.85 0.24 -1.38
C TRP A 84 -13.81 -0.35 -2.78
N ARG A 85 -14.97 -0.39 -3.44
CA ARG A 85 -15.12 -0.95 -4.78
C ARG A 85 -15.24 0.14 -5.83
N GLU A 86 -14.33 0.08 -6.78
CA GLU A 86 -14.44 0.85 -8.01
C GLU A 86 -15.39 0.15 -9.01
N TYR A 87 -16.22 0.93 -9.69
CA TYR A 87 -16.97 0.51 -10.87
C TYR A 87 -16.24 1.05 -12.11
N PRO A 88 -15.59 0.17 -12.92
CA PRO A 88 -14.85 0.59 -14.09
C PRO A 88 -15.71 1.43 -15.04
N VAL A 89 -15.15 2.56 -15.46
CA VAL A 89 -15.84 3.54 -16.31
C VAL A 89 -16.29 2.90 -17.63
N ASP A 90 -15.42 2.11 -18.25
CA ASP A 90 -15.72 1.44 -19.52
C ASP A 90 -16.88 0.45 -19.39
N GLN A 91 -17.02 -0.25 -18.26
CA GLN A 91 -18.13 -1.18 -18.02
C GLN A 91 -19.47 -0.45 -17.91
N LEU A 92 -19.52 0.66 -17.18
CA LEU A 92 -20.75 1.45 -17.07
C LEU A 92 -21.10 2.11 -18.41
N LEU A 93 -20.11 2.69 -19.11
CA LEU A 93 -20.31 3.39 -20.37
C LEU A 93 -20.79 2.50 -21.51
N LYS A 94 -20.49 1.19 -21.48
CA LYS A 94 -20.99 0.19 -22.44
C LYS A 94 -22.45 -0.20 -22.21
N ARG A 95 -23.04 0.08 -21.03
CA ARG A 95 -24.43 -0.31 -20.74
C ARG A 95 -25.41 0.47 -21.62
N LYS A 96 -26.50 -0.19 -22.00
CA LYS A 96 -27.57 0.40 -22.78
C LYS A 96 -28.47 1.27 -21.91
N VAL A 97 -28.73 2.48 -22.39
CA VAL A 97 -29.57 3.48 -21.74
C VAL A 97 -30.53 4.07 -22.76
N LYS A 98 -31.70 4.49 -22.29
CA LYS A 98 -32.69 5.21 -23.08
C LYS A 98 -32.35 6.70 -23.13
N CYS A 99 -32.82 7.38 -24.18
CA CYS A 99 -32.66 8.81 -24.32
C CYS A 99 -33.26 9.59 -23.13
N TRP A 100 -32.66 10.72 -22.74
CA TRP A 100 -33.24 11.62 -21.73
C TRP A 100 -34.61 12.19 -22.13
N ASN A 101 -34.90 12.21 -23.43
CA ASN A 101 -36.19 12.63 -23.98
C ASN A 101 -37.15 11.44 -24.20
N GLU A 102 -36.96 10.31 -23.50
CA GLU A 102 -37.89 9.16 -23.53
C GLU A 102 -39.33 9.61 -23.24
N ASP A 103 -39.52 10.44 -22.21
CA ASP A 103 -40.82 10.98 -21.82
C ASP A 103 -41.41 11.95 -22.87
N GLN A 104 -40.61 12.38 -23.85
CA GLN A 104 -41.02 13.20 -25.01
C GLN A 104 -41.17 12.35 -26.29
N GLY A 105 -41.15 11.02 -26.16
CA GLY A 105 -41.33 10.07 -27.26
C GLY A 105 -40.05 9.72 -28.03
N CYS A 106 -38.86 9.94 -27.45
CA CYS A 106 -37.62 9.42 -28.03
C CYS A 106 -37.39 7.96 -27.61
N GLU A 107 -37.57 7.02 -28.54
CA GLU A 107 -37.44 5.58 -28.26
C GLU A 107 -36.00 5.05 -28.44
N ILE A 108 -35.03 5.93 -28.72
CA ILE A 108 -33.64 5.55 -28.99
C ILE A 108 -32.98 4.98 -27.73
N VAL A 109 -32.35 3.81 -27.92
CA VAL A 109 -31.53 3.11 -26.93
C VAL A 109 -30.10 3.05 -27.45
N VAL A 110 -29.16 3.61 -26.70
CA VAL A 110 -27.73 3.69 -27.06
C VAL A 110 -26.84 3.29 -25.89
N ALA A 111 -25.55 3.06 -26.14
CA ALA A 111 -24.58 2.94 -25.05
C ALA A 111 -24.50 4.27 -24.28
N ALA A 112 -24.28 4.22 -22.96
CA ALA A 112 -24.17 5.42 -22.14
C ALA A 112 -23.09 6.39 -22.64
N SER A 113 -21.97 5.89 -23.21
CA SER A 113 -20.96 6.74 -23.87
C SER A 113 -21.45 7.50 -25.11
N GLN A 114 -22.52 7.03 -25.76
CA GLN A 114 -23.07 7.63 -26.98
C GLN A 114 -24.29 8.50 -26.68
N LEU A 115 -24.83 8.44 -25.47
CA LEU A 115 -26.03 9.19 -25.09
C LEU A 115 -25.85 10.70 -25.26
N GLY A 116 -24.69 11.25 -24.87
CA GLY A 116 -24.39 12.67 -25.05
C GLY A 116 -24.37 13.09 -26.53
N LYS A 117 -23.78 12.26 -27.40
CA LYS A 117 -23.77 12.50 -28.85
C LYS A 117 -25.19 12.47 -29.43
N HIS A 118 -25.96 11.44 -29.10
CA HIS A 118 -27.34 11.33 -29.54
C HIS A 118 -28.15 12.55 -29.09
N PHE A 119 -28.11 12.86 -27.79
CA PHE A 119 -28.85 13.98 -27.23
C PHE A 119 -28.41 15.33 -27.81
N SER A 120 -27.14 15.56 -28.10
CA SER A 120 -26.71 16.89 -28.58
C SER A 120 -26.86 17.10 -30.09
N LYS A 121 -26.86 16.03 -30.88
CA LYS A 121 -26.73 16.14 -32.35
C LYS A 121 -27.79 15.39 -33.15
N GLU A 122 -28.44 14.39 -32.56
CA GLU A 122 -29.26 13.42 -33.31
C GLU A 122 -30.70 13.31 -32.79
N CYS A 123 -31.04 13.92 -31.64
CA CYS A 123 -32.36 13.79 -31.04
C CYS A 123 -33.33 14.84 -31.55
N ASP A 124 -34.38 14.43 -32.26
CA ASP A 124 -35.42 15.37 -32.74
C ASP A 124 -36.50 15.69 -31.68
N LYS A 125 -36.40 15.09 -30.49
CA LYS A 125 -37.39 15.21 -29.42
C LYS A 125 -37.02 16.21 -28.33
N HIS A 126 -36.23 17.23 -28.67
CA HIS A 126 -35.93 18.32 -27.75
C HIS A 126 -37.15 19.20 -27.54
N SER A 127 -37.44 19.49 -26.28
CA SER A 127 -38.47 20.47 -25.92
C SER A 127 -37.84 21.81 -25.57
N THR A 128 -38.47 22.90 -26.00
CA THR A 128 -38.08 24.28 -25.71
C THR A 128 -39.31 25.10 -25.33
N SER A 129 -39.11 26.19 -24.59
CA SER A 129 -40.20 27.12 -24.26
C SER A 129 -40.41 28.11 -25.41
N CYS A 130 -41.66 28.30 -25.82
CA CYS A 130 -42.01 29.37 -26.75
C CYS A 130 -41.72 30.74 -26.13
N SER A 131 -40.99 31.61 -26.82
CA SER A 131 -40.66 32.96 -26.32
C SER A 131 -41.87 33.89 -26.18
N LYS A 132 -43.00 33.59 -26.84
CA LYS A 132 -44.21 34.41 -26.83
C LYS A 132 -45.21 34.03 -25.73
N CYS A 133 -45.36 32.73 -25.45
CA CYS A 133 -46.37 32.22 -24.53
C CYS A 133 -45.82 31.32 -23.42
N SER A 134 -44.50 31.10 -23.39
CA SER A 134 -43.78 30.24 -22.44
C SER A 134 -44.22 28.77 -22.41
N THR A 135 -45.05 28.34 -23.37
CA THR A 135 -45.49 26.95 -23.47
C THR A 135 -44.32 26.08 -23.91
N VAL A 136 -44.11 24.95 -23.21
CA VAL A 136 -43.09 23.96 -23.57
C VAL A 136 -43.60 23.16 -24.76
N ILE A 137 -42.86 23.21 -25.87
CA ILE A 137 -43.20 22.54 -27.13
C ILE A 137 -41.94 21.91 -27.75
N LEU A 138 -42.13 20.93 -28.61
CA LEU A 138 -41.03 20.33 -29.36
C LEU A 138 -40.34 21.39 -30.23
N CYS A 139 -39.01 21.35 -30.27
CA CYS A 139 -38.19 22.26 -31.05
C CYS A 139 -38.53 22.18 -32.55
N SER A 140 -38.90 21.00 -33.06
CA SER A 140 -39.39 20.81 -34.42
C SER A 140 -40.68 21.59 -34.71
N ASP A 141 -41.50 21.80 -33.69
CA ASP A 141 -42.87 22.30 -33.81
C ASP A 141 -42.98 23.79 -33.42
N ILE A 142 -41.87 24.41 -32.99
CA ILE A 142 -41.81 25.81 -32.55
C ILE A 142 -42.32 26.79 -33.61
N CYS A 143 -41.91 26.59 -34.87
CA CYS A 143 -42.31 27.45 -35.99
C CYS A 143 -43.80 27.27 -36.31
N MET A 144 -44.27 26.02 -36.34
CA MET A 144 -45.68 25.71 -36.54
C MET A 144 -46.54 26.35 -35.45
N HIS A 145 -46.14 26.24 -34.18
CA HIS A 145 -46.83 26.86 -33.06
C HIS A 145 -46.90 28.40 -33.16
N ILE A 146 -45.78 29.04 -33.54
CA ILE A 146 -45.74 30.50 -33.70
C ILE A 146 -46.65 30.95 -34.85
N GLN A 147 -46.71 30.17 -35.93
CA GLN A 147 -47.56 30.43 -37.09
C GLN A 147 -49.05 30.15 -36.78
N SER A 148 -49.35 29.16 -35.94
CA SER A 148 -50.71 28.74 -35.61
C SER A 148 -51.38 29.60 -34.53
N LYS A 149 -51.30 30.93 -34.65
CA LYS A 149 -51.92 31.89 -33.72
C LYS A 149 -51.62 31.56 -32.26
N CYS A 150 -50.32 31.49 -31.94
CA CYS A 150 -49.77 31.47 -30.59
C CYS A 150 -50.46 32.57 -29.74
N ARG A 151 -51.55 32.19 -29.07
CA ARG A 151 -52.58 33.07 -28.49
C ARG A 151 -52.85 34.36 -29.29
N ASP A 152 -53.82 34.31 -30.19
CA ASP A 152 -54.55 35.51 -30.63
C ASP A 152 -55.23 36.17 -29.43
N HIS A 153 -54.65 37.26 -28.93
CA HIS A 153 -55.38 38.32 -28.23
C HIS A 153 -55.20 39.62 -28.99
N VAL A 154 -55.90 39.72 -30.13
CA VAL A 154 -56.33 40.99 -30.71
C VAL A 154 -57.81 40.84 -31.02
N ILE A 155 -58.65 41.53 -30.24
CA ILE A 155 -60.10 41.62 -30.46
C ILE A 155 -60.33 42.38 -31.79
N PRO A 156 -61.15 41.88 -32.73
CA PRO A 156 -61.45 42.59 -33.98
C PRO A 156 -62.41 43.77 -33.72
N VAL A 157 -62.04 44.97 -34.13
CA VAL A 157 -62.97 46.09 -34.27
C VAL A 157 -63.57 46.00 -35.67
N GLU A 158 -64.86 45.67 -35.74
CA GLU A 158 -65.63 45.70 -36.98
C GLU A 158 -65.90 47.15 -37.42
N SER A 159 -65.49 47.42 -38.66
CA SER A 159 -66.15 48.21 -39.70
C SER A 159 -67.26 49.20 -39.29
N TRP A 160 -67.07 50.48 -39.61
CA TRP A 160 -68.19 51.36 -39.96
C TRP A 160 -67.85 52.27 -41.15
N SER A 161 -68.71 52.23 -42.18
CA SER A 161 -68.70 53.15 -43.33
C SER A 161 -69.44 54.46 -43.00
N PRO A 162 -69.18 55.56 -43.72
CA PRO A 162 -69.54 56.90 -43.26
C PRO A 162 -70.95 57.32 -43.70
N ILE A 163 -71.72 57.92 -42.78
CA ILE A 163 -72.92 58.70 -43.13
C ILE A 163 -72.89 60.05 -42.43
N THR A 164 -73.03 61.08 -43.26
CA THR A 164 -73.22 62.50 -42.98
C THR A 164 -74.64 62.80 -42.49
N SER A 165 -74.81 63.53 -41.39
CA SER A 165 -75.83 64.58 -41.21
C SER A 165 -75.71 65.26 -39.84
N THR A 166 -75.81 66.58 -39.85
CA THR A 166 -75.81 67.52 -38.72
C THR A 166 -77.13 67.48 -37.95
N ASP A 167 -77.14 66.83 -36.77
CA ASP A 167 -77.94 67.25 -35.57
C ASP A 167 -77.59 66.47 -34.27
N GLY A 168 -76.43 65.80 -34.20
CA GLY A 168 -75.99 64.98 -33.05
C GLY A 168 -74.64 65.36 -32.45
N GLN A 169 -74.13 66.57 -32.71
CA GLN A 169 -72.74 66.96 -32.42
C GLN A 169 -72.36 66.88 -30.93
N GLY A 170 -73.30 67.18 -30.02
CA GLY A 170 -73.07 67.08 -28.58
C GLY A 170 -72.95 65.64 -28.07
N ALA A 171 -73.77 64.72 -28.58
CA ALA A 171 -73.73 63.31 -28.21
C ALA A 171 -72.48 62.60 -28.77
N VAL A 172 -72.10 62.94 -30.01
CA VAL A 172 -70.89 62.42 -30.66
C VAL A 172 -69.62 62.93 -29.96
N MET A 173 -69.57 64.22 -29.55
CA MET A 173 -68.43 64.75 -28.80
C MET A 173 -68.32 64.16 -27.39
N ASN A 174 -69.43 63.91 -26.70
CA ASN A 174 -69.41 63.25 -25.40
C ASN A 174 -68.91 61.80 -25.52
N ALA A 175 -69.42 61.03 -26.49
CA ALA A 175 -68.94 59.68 -26.76
C ALA A 175 -67.46 59.63 -27.15
N LEU A 176 -66.98 60.61 -27.92
CA LEU A 176 -65.56 60.74 -28.25
C LEU A 176 -64.71 61.06 -27.01
N ASN A 177 -65.17 61.96 -26.14
CA ASN A 177 -64.47 62.32 -24.91
C ASN A 177 -64.41 61.15 -23.91
N GLU A 178 -65.49 60.38 -23.78
CA GLU A 178 -65.51 59.14 -23.00
C GLU A 178 -64.52 58.11 -23.54
N ASN A 179 -64.43 57.95 -24.86
CA ASN A 179 -63.51 57.01 -25.49
C ASN A 179 -62.05 57.46 -25.37
N ILE A 180 -61.78 58.77 -25.47
CA ILE A 180 -60.46 59.36 -25.20
C ILE A 180 -60.05 59.13 -23.74
N ASN A 181 -60.96 59.38 -22.78
CA ASN A 181 -60.70 59.15 -21.37
C ASN A 181 -60.47 57.66 -21.06
N ALA A 182 -61.26 56.76 -21.66
CA ALA A 182 -61.07 55.32 -21.52
C ALA A 182 -59.71 54.88 -22.07
N ARG A 183 -59.30 55.38 -23.24
CA ARG A 183 -57.96 55.12 -23.80
C ARG A 183 -56.82 55.73 -22.98
N ALA A 184 -57.04 56.89 -22.37
CA ALA A 184 -56.06 57.53 -21.49
C ALA A 184 -55.83 56.69 -20.23
N GLU A 185 -56.90 56.16 -19.62
CA GLU A 185 -56.78 55.26 -18.47
C GLU A 185 -56.15 53.91 -18.87
N GLU A 186 -56.49 53.33 -20.03
CA GLU A 186 -55.82 52.11 -20.52
C GLU A 186 -54.31 52.35 -20.75
N MET A 187 -53.96 53.49 -21.33
CA MET A 187 -52.56 53.87 -21.57
C MET A 187 -51.81 54.05 -20.25
N LYS A 188 -52.42 54.69 -19.25
CA LYS A 188 -51.88 54.84 -17.90
C LYS A 188 -51.65 53.48 -17.23
N GLU A 189 -52.62 52.57 -17.30
CA GLU A 189 -52.49 51.23 -16.75
C GLU A 189 -51.34 50.45 -17.41
N ARG A 190 -51.19 50.54 -18.74
CA ARG A 190 -50.05 49.95 -19.44
C ARG A 190 -48.71 50.55 -19.02
N PHE A 191 -48.64 51.88 -18.81
CA PHE A 191 -47.44 52.53 -18.31
C PHE A 191 -47.08 52.06 -16.89
N ASP A 192 -48.08 51.93 -16.01
CA ASP A 192 -47.88 51.43 -14.65
C ASP A 192 -47.39 49.97 -14.65
N GLN A 193 -47.94 49.12 -15.53
CA GLN A 193 -47.47 47.74 -15.71
C GLN A 193 -46.00 47.68 -16.16
N VAL A 194 -45.61 48.53 -17.13
CA VAL A 194 -44.22 48.62 -17.61
C VAL A 194 -43.29 49.12 -16.52
N ALA A 195 -43.68 50.15 -15.76
CA ALA A 195 -42.89 50.69 -14.66
C ALA A 195 -42.63 49.63 -13.57
N ASN A 196 -43.68 48.87 -13.21
CA ASN A 196 -43.57 47.78 -12.24
C ASN A 196 -42.69 46.63 -12.76
N ALA A 197 -42.82 46.25 -14.03
CA ALA A 197 -41.98 45.23 -14.64
C ALA A 197 -40.50 45.65 -14.68
N ASN A 198 -40.23 46.93 -14.97
CA ASN A 198 -38.88 47.49 -15.00
C ASN A 198 -38.24 47.50 -13.60
N ASN A 199 -39.00 47.87 -12.56
CA ASN A 199 -38.53 47.76 -11.17
C ASN A 199 -38.23 46.31 -10.77
N ALA A 200 -39.09 45.36 -11.14
CA ALA A 200 -38.85 43.94 -10.89
C ALA A 200 -37.63 43.41 -11.66
N GLN A 201 -37.31 43.94 -12.84
CA GLN A 201 -36.07 43.64 -13.55
C GLN A 201 -34.84 44.23 -12.85
N ALA A 202 -34.93 45.46 -12.33
CA ALA A 202 -33.84 46.08 -11.58
C ALA A 202 -33.47 45.29 -10.31
N ILE A 203 -34.47 44.78 -9.58
CA ILE A 203 -34.25 43.91 -8.41
C ILE A 203 -33.52 42.62 -8.81
N ARG A 204 -34.00 41.94 -9.86
CA ARG A 204 -33.36 40.72 -10.38
C ARG A 204 -31.93 40.97 -10.86
N LEU A 205 -31.66 42.13 -11.47
CA LEU A 205 -30.32 42.51 -11.88
C LEU A 205 -29.39 42.70 -10.67
N ASN A 206 -29.89 43.27 -9.58
CA ASN A 206 -29.14 43.41 -8.34
C ASN A 206 -28.84 42.04 -7.68
N GLU A 207 -29.79 41.11 -7.71
CA GLU A 207 -29.57 39.72 -7.26
C GLU A 207 -28.49 39.02 -8.09
N VAL A 208 -28.54 39.16 -9.41
CA VAL A 208 -27.51 38.61 -10.32
C VAL A 208 -26.13 39.22 -10.03
N TYR A 209 -26.06 40.54 -9.78
CA TYR A 209 -24.82 41.21 -9.40
C TYR A 209 -24.26 40.65 -8.08
N HIS A 210 -25.12 40.38 -7.11
CA HIS A 210 -24.71 39.77 -5.84
C HIS A 210 -24.18 38.33 -6.06
N CYS A 211 -24.89 37.51 -6.84
CA CYS A 211 -24.42 36.17 -7.20
C CYS A 211 -23.06 36.20 -7.93
N LEU A 212 -22.86 37.15 -8.85
CA LEU A 212 -21.59 37.34 -9.55
C LEU A 212 -20.44 37.67 -8.58
N ASN A 213 -20.69 38.50 -7.57
CA ASN A 213 -19.68 38.79 -6.56
C ASN A 213 -19.32 37.57 -5.72
N ILE A 214 -20.31 36.75 -5.32
CA ILE A 214 -20.06 35.49 -4.62
C ILE A 214 -19.20 34.55 -5.48
N ILE A 215 -19.53 34.41 -6.77
CA ILE A 215 -18.76 33.59 -7.71
C ILE A 215 -17.33 34.11 -7.85
N LYS A 216 -17.14 35.43 -7.95
CA LYS A 216 -15.83 36.07 -8.05
C LYS A 216 -14.98 35.79 -6.80
N GLU A 217 -15.55 35.91 -5.60
CA GLU A 217 -14.87 35.59 -4.36
C GLU A 217 -14.48 34.11 -4.28
N ALA A 218 -15.40 33.22 -4.68
CA ALA A 218 -15.12 31.78 -4.75
C ALA A 218 -13.98 31.46 -5.72
N ALA A 219 -13.92 32.15 -6.88
CA ALA A 219 -12.85 31.98 -7.86
C ALA A 219 -11.48 32.42 -7.31
N VAL A 220 -11.42 33.53 -6.58
CA VAL A 220 -10.17 33.99 -5.92
C VAL A 220 -9.70 32.97 -4.87
N GLU A 221 -10.63 32.37 -4.12
CA GLU A 221 -10.29 31.36 -3.12
C GLU A 221 -9.79 30.06 -3.75
N ILE A 222 -10.38 29.63 -4.86
CA ILE A 222 -9.87 28.50 -5.67
C ILE A 222 -8.45 28.81 -6.16
N GLN A 223 -8.19 30.02 -6.64
CA GLN A 223 -6.85 30.42 -7.09
C GLN A 223 -5.82 30.37 -5.95
N ARG A 224 -6.18 30.82 -4.73
CA ARG A 224 -5.29 30.71 -3.57
C ARG A 224 -4.98 29.25 -3.24
N ARG A 225 -5.98 28.37 -3.28
CA ARG A 225 -5.79 26.94 -3.05
C ARG A 225 -4.89 26.30 -4.11
N ASN A 226 -5.03 26.68 -5.37
CA ASN A 226 -4.13 26.22 -6.42
C ASN A 226 -2.68 26.64 -6.16
N ASN A 227 -2.44 27.90 -5.76
CA ASN A 227 -1.10 28.35 -5.39
C ASN A 227 -0.53 27.54 -4.20
N THR A 228 -1.35 27.16 -3.21
CA THR A 228 -0.89 26.29 -2.12
C THR A 228 -0.56 24.87 -2.59
N LEU A 229 -1.28 24.35 -3.59
CA LEU A 229 -0.97 23.05 -4.20
C LEU A 229 0.34 23.10 -4.97
N ASP A 230 0.63 24.19 -5.69
CA ASP A 230 1.90 24.37 -6.40
C ASP A 230 3.10 24.46 -5.42
N ASN A 231 2.91 25.15 -4.29
CA ASN A 231 3.91 25.19 -3.22
C ASN A 231 4.14 23.80 -2.59
N LEU A 232 3.07 23.02 -2.40
CA LEU A 232 3.17 21.66 -1.88
C LEU A 232 3.87 20.74 -2.89
N ALA A 233 3.56 20.85 -4.18
CA ALA A 233 4.24 20.11 -5.24
C ALA A 233 5.74 20.42 -5.26
N SER A 234 6.12 21.69 -5.14
CA SER A 234 7.53 22.11 -5.04
C SER A 234 8.22 21.52 -3.81
N SER A 235 7.52 21.46 -2.67
CA SER A 235 8.04 20.86 -1.45
C SER A 235 8.22 19.34 -1.58
N ILE A 236 7.30 18.65 -2.26
CA ILE A 236 7.41 17.21 -2.56
C ILE A 236 8.63 16.92 -3.42
N GLU A 237 8.92 17.77 -4.41
CA GLU A 237 10.11 17.60 -5.26
C GLU A 237 11.41 17.76 -4.48
N ALA A 238 11.49 18.77 -3.61
CA ALA A 238 12.64 18.95 -2.72
C ALA A 238 12.84 17.72 -1.78
N ILE A 239 11.76 17.14 -1.26
CA ILE A 239 11.82 15.91 -0.45
C ILE A 239 12.32 14.73 -1.28
N ARG A 240 11.91 14.60 -2.55
CA ARG A 240 12.38 13.54 -3.45
C ARG A 240 13.88 13.62 -3.69
N GLU A 241 14.42 14.81 -3.93
CA GLU A 241 15.86 15.02 -4.10
C GLU A 241 16.65 14.59 -2.86
N ILE A 242 16.18 14.98 -1.66
CA ILE A 242 16.79 14.57 -0.39
C ILE A 242 16.78 13.05 -0.21
N LEU A 243 15.68 12.39 -0.59
CA LEU A 243 15.58 10.92 -0.51
C LEU A 243 16.56 10.22 -1.47
N ILE A 244 16.75 10.75 -2.68
CA ILE A 244 17.74 10.23 -3.64
C ILE A 244 19.16 10.37 -3.07
N GLU A 245 19.50 11.54 -2.52
CA GLU A 245 20.82 11.76 -1.92
C GLU A 245 21.08 10.80 -0.74
N HIS A 246 20.07 10.58 0.10
CA HIS A 246 20.17 9.60 1.19
C HIS A 246 20.32 8.16 0.70
N ALA A 247 19.61 7.78 -0.38
CA ALA A 247 19.75 6.45 -0.97
C ALA A 247 21.18 6.20 -1.49
N GLU A 248 21.79 7.20 -2.13
CA GLU A 248 23.19 7.11 -2.56
C GLU A 248 24.17 6.98 -1.39
N LYS A 249 23.93 7.72 -0.29
CA LYS A 249 24.74 7.61 0.94
C LYS A 249 24.62 6.22 1.56
N LEU A 250 23.43 5.65 1.60
CA LEU A 250 23.20 4.29 2.10
C LEU A 250 23.92 3.24 1.25
N HIS A 251 23.87 3.36 -0.08
CA HIS A 251 24.58 2.46 -0.98
C HIS A 251 26.11 2.55 -0.79
N LYS A 252 26.67 3.75 -0.58
CA LYS A 252 28.09 3.93 -0.25
C LYS A 252 28.45 3.29 1.09
N PHE A 253 27.58 3.42 2.09
CA PHE A 253 27.75 2.79 3.40
C PHE A 253 27.71 1.27 3.32
N GLU A 254 26.77 0.70 2.57
CA GLU A 254 26.70 -0.74 2.29
C GLU A 254 27.99 -1.25 1.63
N GLY A 255 28.50 -0.53 0.63
CA GLY A 255 29.79 -0.84 0.01
C GLY A 255 30.96 -0.84 1.00
N ALA A 256 30.97 0.10 1.95
CA ALA A 256 31.99 0.15 3.00
C ALA A 256 31.87 -1.03 3.98
N ILE A 257 30.66 -1.41 4.38
CA ILE A 257 30.40 -2.60 5.21
C ILE A 257 30.91 -3.86 4.51
N ASN A 258 30.58 -4.05 3.24
CA ASN A 258 31.00 -5.22 2.47
C ASN A 258 32.52 -5.30 2.39
N LYS A 259 33.21 -4.17 2.16
CA LYS A 259 34.67 -4.12 2.15
C LYS A 259 35.29 -4.44 3.52
N ALA A 260 34.70 -3.93 4.60
CA ALA A 260 35.14 -4.23 5.96
C ALA A 260 34.96 -5.72 6.27
N ASN A 261 33.84 -6.32 5.86
CA ASN A 261 33.55 -7.73 6.03
C ASN A 261 34.57 -8.63 5.29
N GLU A 262 34.89 -8.32 4.04
CA GLU A 262 35.93 -9.04 3.29
C GLU A 262 37.32 -8.91 3.95
N THR A 263 37.64 -7.72 4.47
CA THR A 263 38.89 -7.49 5.21
C THR A 263 38.95 -8.36 6.46
N LEU A 264 37.88 -8.38 7.27
CA LEU A 264 37.78 -9.22 8.47
C LEU A 264 37.89 -10.71 8.14
N LYS A 265 37.21 -11.16 7.08
CA LYS A 265 37.28 -12.54 6.60
C LYS A 265 38.71 -12.94 6.23
N SER A 266 39.40 -12.10 5.46
CA SER A 266 40.81 -12.35 5.10
C SER A 266 41.75 -12.35 6.30
N GLY A 267 41.50 -11.47 7.28
CA GLY A 267 42.24 -11.42 8.55
C GLY A 267 42.02 -12.69 9.39
N LEU A 268 40.79 -13.19 9.45
CA LEU A 268 40.45 -14.42 10.18
C LEU A 268 41.13 -15.64 9.58
N GLU A 269 41.13 -15.80 8.26
CA GLU A 269 41.84 -16.90 7.59
C GLU A 269 43.36 -16.81 7.82
N SER A 270 43.92 -15.60 7.79
CA SER A 270 45.35 -15.39 8.09
C SER A 270 45.69 -15.73 9.54
N MET A 271 44.83 -15.35 10.49
CA MET A 271 44.98 -15.71 11.91
C MET A 271 44.87 -17.22 12.11
N LYS A 272 43.91 -17.88 11.48
CA LYS A 272 43.73 -19.33 11.55
C LYS A 272 45.00 -20.07 11.10
N LEU A 273 45.57 -19.66 9.95
CA LEU A 273 46.81 -20.24 9.45
C LEU A 273 47.99 -20.01 10.41
N ALA A 274 48.06 -18.83 11.05
CA ALA A 274 49.08 -18.54 12.04
C ALA A 274 48.94 -19.42 13.29
N VAL A 275 47.71 -19.64 13.78
CA VAL A 275 47.41 -20.54 14.90
C VAL A 275 47.84 -21.97 14.56
N GLU A 276 47.41 -22.52 13.43
CA GLU A 276 47.79 -23.87 12.98
C GLU A 276 49.32 -24.03 12.89
N LYS A 277 50.02 -23.00 12.39
CA LYS A 277 51.49 -22.99 12.34
C LYS A 277 52.13 -23.00 13.73
N THR A 278 51.58 -22.22 14.67
CA THR A 278 52.08 -22.20 16.06
C THR A 278 51.80 -23.51 16.79
N GLU A 279 50.60 -24.09 16.64
CA GLU A 279 50.26 -25.40 17.20
C GLU A 279 51.22 -26.48 16.72
N LYS A 280 51.50 -26.51 15.41
CA LYS A 280 52.48 -27.43 14.83
C LYS A 280 53.89 -27.21 15.39
N ALA A 281 54.35 -25.96 15.47
CA ALA A 281 55.68 -25.66 16.01
C ALA A 281 55.80 -26.06 17.49
N THR A 282 54.74 -25.85 18.28
CA THR A 282 54.68 -26.28 19.68
C THR A 282 54.69 -27.81 19.78
N ALA A 283 53.91 -28.52 18.95
CA ALA A 283 53.91 -29.97 18.91
C ALA A 283 55.28 -30.55 18.55
N ASP A 284 55.95 -29.99 17.53
CA ASP A 284 57.30 -30.37 17.11
C ASP A 284 58.31 -30.14 18.24
N PHE A 285 58.22 -29.01 18.95
CA PHE A 285 59.08 -28.70 20.10
C PHE A 285 58.88 -29.69 21.26
N VAL A 286 57.63 -29.99 21.61
CA VAL A 286 57.31 -30.97 22.66
C VAL A 286 57.82 -32.36 22.28
N GLN A 287 57.63 -32.78 21.03
CA GLN A 287 58.14 -34.06 20.54
C GLN A 287 59.66 -34.13 20.60
N MET A 288 60.36 -33.04 20.25
CA MET A 288 61.81 -32.94 20.36
C MET A 288 62.28 -33.10 21.81
N GLN A 289 61.65 -32.40 22.76
CA GLN A 289 61.97 -32.50 24.20
C GLN A 289 61.73 -33.92 24.74
N LEU A 290 60.64 -34.58 24.34
CA LEU A 290 60.36 -35.97 24.73
C LEU A 290 61.44 -36.93 24.22
N ARG A 291 61.91 -36.76 22.97
CA ARG A 291 63.01 -37.58 22.41
C ARG A 291 64.32 -37.35 23.16
N GLU A 292 64.63 -36.10 23.51
CA GLU A 292 65.82 -35.76 24.29
C GLU A 292 65.77 -36.40 25.69
N PHE A 293 64.62 -36.30 26.36
CA PHE A 293 64.41 -36.91 27.67
C PHE A 293 64.52 -38.44 27.62
N ALA A 294 63.91 -39.08 26.61
CA ALA A 294 64.01 -40.53 26.41
C ALA A 294 65.46 -40.98 26.17
N SER A 295 66.24 -40.21 25.39
CA SER A 295 67.67 -40.48 25.15
C SER A 295 68.52 -40.35 26.43
N LYS A 296 68.31 -39.27 27.19
CA LYS A 296 68.99 -39.07 28.49
C LYS A 296 68.60 -40.17 29.49
N GLY A 297 67.32 -40.53 29.58
CA GLY A 297 66.84 -41.63 30.41
C GLY A 297 67.45 -42.98 30.02
N GLY A 298 67.55 -43.28 28.72
CA GLY A 298 68.22 -44.49 28.23
C GLY A 298 69.72 -44.52 28.58
N THR A 299 70.40 -43.37 28.56
CA THR A 299 71.81 -43.25 28.96
C THR A 299 71.99 -43.48 30.46
N LEU A 300 71.12 -42.89 31.28
CA LEU A 300 71.12 -43.11 32.73
C LEU A 300 70.86 -44.58 33.09
N ASN A 301 69.90 -45.22 32.43
CA ASN A 301 69.60 -46.64 32.63
C ASN A 301 70.81 -47.52 32.29
N LYS A 302 71.51 -47.24 31.18
CA LYS A 302 72.75 -47.95 30.83
C LYS A 302 73.85 -47.78 31.88
N LEU A 303 74.02 -46.57 32.42
CA LEU A 303 75.00 -46.30 33.50
C LEU A 303 74.64 -47.06 34.78
N LEU A 304 73.38 -46.99 35.22
CA LEU A 304 72.91 -47.72 36.40
C LEU A 304 73.12 -49.23 36.23
N ARG A 305 72.76 -49.80 35.07
CA ARG A 305 72.99 -51.23 34.80
C ARG A 305 74.47 -51.59 34.88
N LYS A 306 75.36 -50.75 34.33
CA LYS A 306 76.81 -50.97 34.41
C LYS A 306 77.31 -50.93 35.85
N GLU A 307 76.89 -49.97 36.65
CA GLU A 307 77.27 -49.88 38.07
C GLU A 307 76.72 -51.07 38.88
N PHE A 308 75.49 -51.50 38.61
CA PHE A 308 74.93 -52.72 39.21
C PHE A 308 75.74 -53.96 38.84
N ASP A 309 76.09 -54.14 37.55
CA ASP A 309 76.92 -55.27 37.13
C ASP A 309 78.31 -55.26 37.81
N ILE A 310 78.91 -54.08 37.99
CA ILE A 310 80.20 -53.93 38.71
C ILE A 310 80.03 -54.30 40.19
N ALA A 311 78.97 -53.80 40.83
CA ALA A 311 78.67 -54.10 42.23
C ALA A 311 78.41 -55.59 42.44
N THR A 312 77.60 -56.22 41.58
CA THR A 312 77.33 -57.65 41.61
C THR A 312 78.63 -58.46 41.44
N LYS A 313 79.47 -58.12 40.46
CA LYS A 313 80.78 -58.79 40.28
C LYS A 313 81.66 -58.65 41.51
N THR A 314 81.78 -57.44 42.08
CA THR A 314 82.58 -57.19 43.29
C THR A 314 82.08 -58.00 44.47
N ILE A 315 80.77 -58.05 44.70
CA ILE A 315 80.15 -58.83 45.77
C ILE A 315 80.43 -60.33 45.55
N CYS A 316 80.24 -60.85 44.33
CA CYS A 316 80.52 -62.25 44.00
C CYS A 316 81.98 -62.61 44.23
N THR A 317 82.93 -61.77 43.80
CA THR A 317 84.37 -61.99 44.03
C THR A 317 84.68 -62.00 45.53
N ASN A 318 84.24 -61.00 46.29
CA ASN A 318 84.47 -60.94 47.73
C ASN A 318 83.86 -62.14 48.48
N CYS A 319 82.65 -62.56 48.09
CA CYS A 319 82.00 -63.75 48.66
C CYS A 319 82.77 -65.02 48.34
N THR A 320 83.20 -65.21 47.09
CA THR A 320 83.97 -66.39 46.68
C THR A 320 85.32 -66.45 47.37
N GLU A 321 86.03 -65.33 47.48
CA GLU A 321 87.29 -65.23 48.25
C GLU A 321 87.09 -65.52 49.73
N THR A 322 86.03 -64.97 50.34
CA THR A 322 85.71 -65.22 51.75
C THR A 322 85.37 -66.69 51.99
N VAL A 323 84.55 -67.29 51.13
CA VAL A 323 84.20 -68.72 51.21
C VAL A 323 85.43 -69.60 50.99
N ALA A 324 86.27 -69.28 50.00
CA ALA A 324 87.52 -69.99 49.75
C ALA A 324 88.47 -69.92 50.96
N SER A 325 88.62 -68.73 51.55
CA SER A 325 89.43 -68.53 52.76
C SER A 325 88.90 -69.33 53.96
N ILE A 326 87.58 -69.30 54.21
CA ILE A 326 86.94 -70.10 55.27
C ILE A 326 87.12 -71.61 55.02
N LEU A 327 86.96 -72.06 53.77
CA LEU A 327 87.15 -73.46 53.42
C LEU A 327 88.61 -73.91 53.60
N GLN A 328 89.57 -73.06 53.21
CA GLN A 328 90.99 -73.32 53.39
C GLN A 328 91.38 -73.38 54.87
N GLU A 329 90.86 -72.46 55.69
CA GLU A 329 91.09 -72.44 57.14
C GLU A 329 90.49 -73.68 57.83
N LYS A 330 89.26 -74.06 57.47
CA LYS A 330 88.55 -75.17 58.15
C LYS A 330 88.91 -76.56 57.64
N PHE A 331 89.34 -76.69 56.38
CA PHE A 331 89.50 -78.00 55.74
C PHE A 331 90.87 -78.24 55.09
N GLY A 332 91.88 -77.43 55.39
CA GLY A 332 93.24 -77.48 54.82
C GLY A 332 94.05 -78.79 55.01
N LYS A 333 93.42 -79.91 55.39
CA LYS A 333 94.03 -81.25 55.40
C LYS A 333 93.24 -82.32 54.61
N LEU A 334 92.17 -81.96 53.90
CA LEU A 334 91.43 -82.86 52.99
C LEU A 334 91.39 -82.24 51.58
N THR A 335 92.50 -82.32 50.85
CA THR A 335 92.67 -81.56 49.59
C THR A 335 91.98 -82.15 48.36
N ASP A 336 91.52 -83.40 48.36
CA ASP A 336 91.14 -84.03 47.07
C ASP A 336 89.61 -84.17 46.87
N SER A 337 88.78 -83.99 47.91
CA SER A 337 87.31 -84.14 47.81
C SER A 337 86.54 -82.82 47.74
N LEU A 338 87.17 -81.69 48.05
CA LEU A 338 86.50 -80.37 48.14
C LEU A 338 86.41 -79.63 46.80
N GLU A 339 87.34 -79.90 45.87
CA GLU A 339 87.38 -79.25 44.55
C GLU A 339 86.11 -79.55 43.73
N ILE A 340 85.58 -80.78 43.82
CA ILE A 340 84.35 -81.22 43.15
C ILE A 340 83.08 -80.53 43.72
N ILE A 341 83.09 -80.16 45.00
CA ILE A 341 81.95 -79.48 45.65
C ILE A 341 81.95 -77.99 45.31
N LEU A 342 83.13 -77.37 45.23
CA LEU A 342 83.28 -75.95 44.89
C LEU A 342 82.79 -75.65 43.47
N ASP A 343 83.13 -76.51 42.49
CA ASP A 343 82.65 -76.39 41.11
C ASP A 343 81.12 -76.51 41.00
N LYS A 344 80.49 -77.36 41.83
CA LYS A 344 79.02 -77.47 41.89
C LYS A 344 78.34 -76.25 42.51
N ILE A 345 78.95 -75.62 43.51
CA ILE A 345 78.40 -74.40 44.14
C ILE A 345 78.55 -73.19 43.21
N LEU A 346 79.66 -73.09 42.47
CA LEU A 346 79.88 -72.06 41.44
C LEU A 346 78.91 -72.21 40.25
N ALA A 347 78.57 -73.45 39.88
CA ALA A 347 77.55 -73.72 38.86
C ALA A 347 76.11 -73.36 39.31
N LEU A 348 75.81 -73.42 40.62
CA LEU A 348 74.48 -73.04 41.15
C LEU A 348 74.34 -71.53 41.35
N SER A 349 75.43 -70.81 41.64
CA SER A 349 75.44 -69.36 41.84
C SER A 349 75.45 -68.55 40.54
N THR A 350 75.60 -69.21 39.38
CA THR A 350 75.40 -68.62 38.05
C THR A 350 73.94 -68.71 37.57
N MET A 351 72.99 -69.10 38.43
CA MET A 351 71.55 -69.02 38.11
C MET A 351 71.10 -67.58 37.87
N ASP A 352 70.90 -67.32 36.58
CA ASP A 352 70.37 -66.16 35.89
C ASP A 352 69.39 -65.25 36.67
N ILE A 353 69.87 -64.09 37.13
CA ILE A 353 69.07 -62.99 37.70
C ILE A 353 68.37 -62.17 36.58
N ARG A 354 68.33 -62.64 35.32
CA ARG A 354 67.63 -61.93 34.22
C ARG A 354 66.10 -62.02 34.28
N ARG A 355 65.50 -62.53 35.36
CA ARG A 355 64.04 -62.65 35.53
C ARG A 355 63.47 -61.70 36.57
N HIS A 356 63.77 -60.40 36.45
CA HIS A 356 62.93 -59.34 37.02
C HIS A 356 62.46 -58.44 35.88
N GLU A 357 61.38 -58.88 35.24
CA GLU A 357 60.53 -58.03 34.41
C GLU A 357 59.95 -56.94 35.31
N PHE A 358 60.43 -55.71 35.14
CA PHE A 358 59.73 -54.53 35.63
C PHE A 358 58.42 -54.41 34.82
N PHE A 359 57.29 -54.49 35.50
CA PHE A 359 55.98 -54.16 34.97
C PHE A 359 56.00 -52.73 34.37
N GLU A 360 55.97 -52.61 33.05
CA GLU A 360 55.47 -51.41 32.39
C GLU A 360 53.94 -51.41 32.52
N THR A 361 53.42 -50.61 33.45
CA THR A 361 51.99 -50.29 33.50
C THR A 361 51.61 -49.55 32.22
N SER A 362 50.90 -50.26 31.36
CA SER A 362 50.09 -49.72 30.28
C SER A 362 49.02 -48.81 30.89
N SER A 363 49.07 -47.51 30.60
CA SER A 363 47.95 -46.59 30.80
C SER A 363 47.58 -46.00 29.45
N HIS A 364 46.56 -46.59 28.84
CA HIS A 364 45.82 -46.03 27.72
C HIS A 364 44.56 -45.33 28.26
N THR A 365 44.33 -44.12 27.72
CA THR A 365 43.01 -43.51 27.44
C THR A 365 42.20 -42.94 28.63
N ILE A 366 42.16 -41.61 28.75
CA ILE A 366 41.06 -40.73 28.27
C ILE A 366 41.69 -39.47 27.69
#